data_AF-A0A6P8QFX1-F1
#
_entry.id   AF-A0A6P8QFX1-F1
#
_cell.length_a   1.000
_cell.length_b   1.000
_cell.length_c   1.000
_cell.angle_alpha   90.00
_cell.angle_beta   90.00
_cell.angle_gamma   90.00
#
_symmetry.space_group_name_H-M   'P 1'
#
loop_
_entity.id
_entity.type
_entity.pdbx_description
1 polymer ?
#
loop_
_entity_poly.entity_id
_entity_poly.type
_entity_poly.pdbx_seq_one_letter_code
_entity_poly.pdbx_strand_id
1 'polypeptide(L)'
;MGSKMAAASRVVQAVKPHAQLIKFPERKTSPRPNVQEALKSMVLTPTASQSLGARAPRMLNMSSLSKTQETPDTSDLVRTLPQKYRRKAMSIEEMDYIQRGGPE
;
A
#
# COMPACT_ATOMS: atom_id res chain seq x y z
N MET A 1 1.64 -9.11 71.16
CA MET A 1 2.73 -8.77 70.22
C MET A 1 2.21 -9.06 68.81
N GLY A 2 1.82 -8.04 68.03
CA GLY A 2 1.19 -8.23 66.71
C GLY A 2 2.18 -8.05 65.57
N SER A 3 2.45 -9.09 64.81
CA SER A 3 3.40 -9.08 63.69
C SER A 3 2.82 -8.33 62.49
N LYS A 4 3.44 -7.21 62.11
CA LYS A 4 3.14 -6.48 60.86
C LYS A 4 3.96 -7.10 59.73
N MET A 5 3.29 -7.72 58.75
CA MET A 5 3.96 -8.22 57.54
C MET A 5 4.06 -7.09 56.52
N ALA A 6 5.27 -6.60 56.27
CA ALA A 6 5.52 -5.62 55.21
C ALA A 6 5.54 -6.35 53.85
N ALA A 7 4.64 -5.97 52.95
CA ALA A 7 4.60 -6.49 51.59
C ALA A 7 5.72 -5.85 50.76
N ALA A 8 6.73 -6.63 50.39
CA ALA A 8 7.79 -6.20 49.49
C ALA A 8 7.30 -6.25 48.03
N SER A 9 7.04 -5.09 47.44
CA SER A 9 6.73 -4.98 46.01
C SER A 9 8.01 -5.14 45.18
N ARG A 10 8.02 -6.07 44.23
CA ARG A 10 9.16 -6.29 43.32
C ARG A 10 9.08 -5.31 42.15
N VAL A 11 10.11 -4.49 41.97
CA VAL A 11 10.27 -3.62 40.80
C VAL A 11 10.63 -4.49 39.60
N VAL A 12 9.71 -4.65 38.66
CA VAL A 12 9.96 -5.36 37.41
C VAL A 12 10.55 -4.37 36.41
N GLN A 13 11.84 -4.50 36.12
CA GLN A 13 12.48 -3.72 35.07
C GLN A 13 12.03 -4.25 33.70
N ALA A 14 11.15 -3.51 33.03
CA ALA A 14 10.73 -3.83 31.68
C ALA A 14 11.87 -3.51 30.69
N VAL A 15 12.59 -4.54 30.23
CA VAL A 15 13.60 -4.41 29.17
C VAL A 15 12.92 -4.55 27.82
N LYS A 16 13.09 -3.55 26.94
CA LYS A 16 12.56 -3.60 25.57
C LYS A 16 13.32 -4.64 24.75
N PRO A 17 12.66 -5.64 24.14
CA PRO A 17 13.33 -6.60 23.28
C PRO A 17 13.92 -5.90 22.05
N HIS A 18 15.14 -6.30 21.68
CA HIS A 18 15.82 -5.76 20.51
C HIS A 18 15.21 -6.32 19.21
N ALA A 19 14.78 -5.43 18.32
CA ALA A 19 14.30 -5.81 16.98
C ALA A 19 15.49 -6.00 16.03
N GLN A 20 15.52 -7.13 15.31
CA GLN A 20 16.60 -7.42 14.37
C GLN A 20 16.52 -6.49 13.15
N LEU A 21 17.67 -5.95 12.74
CA LEU A 21 17.78 -5.12 11.54
C LEU A 21 17.83 -6.01 10.29
N ILE A 22 17.13 -5.59 9.23
CA ILE A 22 17.25 -6.22 7.91
C ILE A 22 18.67 -5.99 7.34
N LYS A 23 19.21 -7.01 6.67
CA LYS A 23 20.51 -6.93 6.00
C LYS A 23 20.30 -6.88 4.49
N PHE A 24 20.92 -5.92 3.83
CA PHE A 24 20.92 -5.84 2.37
C PHE A 24 22.07 -6.69 1.79
N PRO A 25 21.88 -7.36 0.63
CA PRO A 25 22.96 -8.08 -0.04
C PRO A 25 24.12 -7.16 -0.43
N GLU A 26 25.35 -7.63 -0.24
CA GLU A 26 26.59 -6.93 -0.65
C GLU A 26 26.62 -6.76 -2.18
N ARG A 27 26.62 -5.50 -2.65
CA ARG A 27 26.54 -5.16 -4.08
C ARG A 27 27.91 -5.12 -4.79
N LYS A 28 28.91 -5.80 -4.23
CA LYS A 28 30.29 -5.76 -4.76
C LYS A 28 30.53 -6.72 -5.92
N THR A 29 29.71 -7.76 -6.04
CA THR A 29 29.84 -8.81 -7.08
C THR A 29 28.68 -8.80 -8.07
N SER A 30 27.60 -8.07 -7.80
CA SER A 30 26.49 -7.93 -8.74
C SER A 30 26.75 -6.75 -9.69
N PRO A 31 26.64 -6.98 -11.03
CA PRO A 31 26.67 -5.87 -11.98
C PRO A 31 25.58 -4.86 -11.62
N ARG A 32 25.94 -3.56 -11.56
CA ARG A 32 24.91 -2.51 -11.46
C ARG A 32 23.92 -2.72 -12.61
N PRO A 33 22.61 -2.80 -12.36
CA PRO A 33 21.66 -2.95 -13.44
C PRO A 33 21.82 -1.77 -14.39
N ASN A 34 22.31 -2.06 -15.59
CA ASN A 34 22.47 -1.06 -16.63
C ASN A 34 21.06 -0.65 -17.08
N VAL A 35 20.75 0.64 -16.94
CA VAL A 35 19.42 1.20 -17.27
C VAL A 35 19.01 0.84 -18.70
N GLN A 36 19.98 0.71 -19.62
CA GLN A 36 19.73 0.34 -21.00
C GLN A 36 19.37 -1.15 -21.17
N GLU A 37 19.96 -2.06 -20.39
CA GLU A 37 19.61 -3.48 -20.43
C GLU A 37 18.25 -3.75 -19.79
N ALA A 38 17.95 -3.05 -18.70
CA ALA A 38 16.62 -3.10 -18.07
C ALA A 38 15.52 -2.68 -19.06
N LEU A 39 15.73 -1.58 -19.81
CA LEU A 39 14.80 -1.14 -20.83
C LEU A 39 14.69 -2.12 -22.01
N LYS A 40 15.80 -2.71 -22.46
CA LYS A 40 15.77 -3.73 -23.53
C LYS A 40 14.99 -4.99 -23.12
N SER A 41 15.10 -5.41 -21.86
CA SER A 41 14.35 -6.57 -21.33
C SER A 41 12.83 -6.34 -21.29
N MET A 42 12.38 -5.08 -21.21
CA MET A 42 10.96 -4.73 -21.29
C MET A 42 10.39 -4.78 -22.71
N VAL A 43 11.24 -4.65 -23.74
CA VAL A 43 10.80 -4.49 -25.14
C VAL A 43 10.75 -5.82 -25.90
N LEU A 44 11.46 -6.87 -25.46
CA LEU A 44 11.68 -8.10 -26.23
C LEU A 44 10.85 -9.32 -25.84
N THR A 45 9.76 -9.20 -25.07
CA THR A 45 8.91 -10.37 -24.75
C THR A 45 7.59 -10.34 -25.52
N PRO A 46 7.42 -11.17 -26.58
CA PRO A 46 6.12 -11.44 -27.16
C PRO A 46 5.36 -12.44 -26.28
N THR A 47 4.05 -12.26 -26.19
CA THR A 47 3.13 -13.04 -25.37
C THR A 47 3.13 -14.53 -25.70
N ALA A 48 3.53 -15.37 -24.73
CA ALA A 48 3.09 -16.76 -24.64
C ALA A 48 3.13 -17.23 -23.18
N SER A 49 1.94 -17.32 -22.58
CA SER A 49 1.49 -18.35 -21.66
C SER A 49 2.42 -18.85 -20.55
N GLN A 50 1.97 -18.52 -19.32
CA GLN A 50 2.06 -19.28 -18.06
C GLN A 50 3.13 -18.87 -17.03
N SER A 51 2.61 -18.82 -15.79
CA SER A 51 3.31 -18.85 -14.51
C SER A 51 3.82 -17.53 -13.90
N LEU A 52 3.01 -17.06 -12.95
CA LEU A 52 3.37 -16.43 -11.67
C LEU A 52 4.37 -15.25 -11.71
N GLY A 53 3.81 -14.04 -11.63
CA GLY A 53 4.36 -12.99 -10.76
C GLY A 53 5.33 -11.99 -11.37
N ALA A 54 4.91 -11.20 -12.36
CA ALA A 54 5.44 -9.84 -12.58
C ALA A 54 4.51 -9.07 -13.52
N ARG A 55 3.94 -7.94 -13.08
CA ARG A 55 3.04 -7.10 -13.87
C ARG A 55 3.84 -5.99 -14.56
N ALA A 56 3.93 -6.04 -15.90
CA ALA A 56 4.48 -4.99 -16.75
C ALA A 56 3.63 -3.69 -16.68
N PRO A 57 4.21 -2.50 -16.97
CA PRO A 57 3.46 -1.25 -17.00
C PRO A 57 2.62 -1.23 -18.27
N ARG A 58 1.34 -1.51 -18.12
CA ARG A 58 0.37 -1.45 -19.21
C ARG A 58 0.20 0.01 -19.61
N MET A 59 0.62 0.36 -20.83
CA MET A 59 0.16 1.58 -21.48
C MET A 59 -1.36 1.47 -21.61
N LEU A 60 -2.03 2.33 -20.89
CA LEU A 60 -3.45 2.26 -20.63
C LEU A 60 -4.07 3.48 -21.27
N ASN A 61 -4.75 3.26 -22.39
CA ASN A 61 -5.68 4.21 -22.97
C ASN A 61 -6.74 4.51 -21.88
N MET A 62 -6.70 5.70 -21.30
CA MET A 62 -7.34 6.03 -20.02
C MET A 62 -8.86 6.28 -20.10
N SER A 63 -9.56 5.78 -21.12
CA SER A 63 -11.01 5.92 -21.24
C SER A 63 -11.82 4.76 -20.64
N SER A 64 -11.18 3.70 -20.12
CA SER A 64 -11.90 2.53 -19.59
C SER A 64 -11.35 1.95 -18.27
N LEU A 65 -10.58 2.74 -17.51
CA LEU A 65 -9.84 2.23 -16.33
C LEU A 65 -10.31 2.88 -15.05
N SER A 66 -11.45 2.43 -14.59
CA SER A 66 -11.79 2.42 -13.17
C SER A 66 -12.86 1.37 -12.87
N LYS A 67 -12.84 0.25 -13.62
CA LYS A 67 -13.51 -0.98 -13.21
C LYS A 67 -12.47 -1.89 -12.56
N THR A 68 -11.70 -1.36 -11.61
CA THR A 68 -11.22 -2.24 -10.54
C THR A 68 -12.48 -2.81 -9.91
N GLN A 69 -12.52 -4.12 -9.72
CA GLN A 69 -13.55 -4.81 -8.96
C GLN A 69 -13.41 -4.42 -7.49
N GLU A 70 -13.48 -3.13 -7.20
CA GLU A 70 -13.71 -2.61 -5.87
C GLU A 70 -15.21 -2.71 -5.68
N THR A 71 -15.63 -3.49 -4.69
CA THR A 71 -17.01 -3.54 -4.24
C THR A 71 -17.52 -2.10 -4.16
N PRO A 72 -18.58 -1.71 -4.89
CA PRO A 72 -19.08 -0.35 -4.86
C PRO A 72 -19.30 0.07 -3.41
N ASP A 73 -18.79 1.24 -3.03
CA ASP A 73 -19.00 1.80 -1.70
C ASP A 73 -20.52 1.87 -1.45
N THR A 74 -21.04 0.91 -0.69
CA THR A 74 -22.47 0.85 -0.37
C THR A 74 -22.73 1.79 0.81
N SER A 75 -23.87 2.47 0.82
CA SER A 75 -24.23 3.43 1.87
C SER A 75 -24.13 2.82 3.28
N ASP A 76 -24.48 1.54 3.42
CA ASP A 76 -24.36 0.79 4.67
C ASP A 76 -22.93 0.66 5.15
N LEU A 77 -21.99 0.34 4.25
CA LEU A 77 -20.56 0.27 4.57
C LEU A 77 -20.06 1.63 5.04
N VAL A 78 -20.42 2.71 4.34
CA VAL A 78 -20.02 4.08 4.70
C VAL A 78 -20.53 4.48 6.08
N ARG A 79 -21.75 4.04 6.46
CA ARG A 79 -22.31 4.29 7.81
C ARG A 79 -21.53 3.59 8.92
N THR A 80 -20.94 2.42 8.65
CA THR A 80 -20.14 1.69 9.65
C THR A 80 -18.73 2.29 9.87
N LEU A 81 -18.21 3.05 8.91
CA LEU A 81 -16.85 3.60 8.99
C LEU A 81 -16.78 4.78 9.99
N PRO A 82 -15.66 4.95 10.70
CA PRO A 82 -15.40 6.16 11.49
C PRO A 82 -15.39 7.43 10.62
N GLN A 83 -15.86 8.55 11.18
CA GLN A 83 -16.05 9.81 10.45
C GLN A 83 -14.78 10.29 9.72
N LYS A 84 -13.59 10.08 10.31
CA LYS A 84 -12.30 10.47 9.72
C LYS A 84 -11.91 9.71 8.44
N TYR A 85 -12.60 8.61 8.14
CA TYR A 85 -12.35 7.77 6.95
C TYR A 85 -13.52 7.81 5.96
N ARG A 86 -14.63 8.48 6.29
CA ARG A 86 -15.76 8.63 5.36
C ARG A 86 -15.41 9.65 4.28
N ARG A 87 -15.68 9.30 3.01
CA ARG A 87 -15.60 10.23 1.87
C ARG A 87 -16.68 11.31 2.00
N LYS A 88 -16.41 12.49 1.45
CA LYS A 88 -17.42 13.56 1.32
C LYS A 88 -18.32 13.27 0.11
N ALA A 89 -19.59 13.64 0.21
CA ALA A 89 -20.48 13.65 -0.96
C ALA A 89 -20.00 14.72 -1.95
N MET A 90 -20.02 14.41 -3.24
CA MET A 90 -19.70 15.36 -4.32
C MET A 90 -20.99 15.91 -4.92
N SER A 91 -20.97 17.18 -5.33
CA SER A 91 -22.12 17.80 -6.02
C SER A 91 -22.18 17.37 -7.48
N ILE A 92 -23.35 17.49 -8.12
CA ILE A 92 -23.52 17.17 -9.55
C ILE A 92 -22.65 18.09 -10.43
N GLU A 93 -22.58 19.37 -10.09
CA GLU A 93 -21.73 20.34 -10.79
C GLU A 93 -20.25 19.94 -10.74
N GLU A 94 -19.77 19.49 -9.58
CA GLU A 94 -18.39 19.03 -9.40
C GLU A 94 -18.13 17.72 -10.16
N MET A 95 -19.09 16.80 -10.14
CA MET A 95 -19.03 15.58 -10.96
C MET A 95 -18.87 15.92 -12.43
N ASP A 96 -19.66 16.87 -12.93
CA ASP A 96 -19.59 17.29 -14.32
C ASP A 96 -18.29 18.04 -14.64
N TYR A 97 -17.80 18.90 -13.75
CA TYR A 97 -16.53 19.60 -13.91
C TYR A 97 -15.35 18.62 -13.98
N ILE A 98 -15.34 17.60 -13.13
CA ILE A 98 -14.33 16.53 -13.14
C ILE A 98 -14.43 15.72 -14.45
N GLN A 99 -15.65 15.38 -14.90
CA GLN A 99 -15.85 14.63 -16.15
C GLN A 99 -15.46 15.44 -17.39
N ARG A 100 -15.76 16.74 -17.42
CA ARG A 100 -15.38 17.66 -18.52
C ARG A 100 -13.89 17.97 -18.54
N GLY A 101 -13.21 17.87 -17.40
CA GLY A 101 -11.75 18.03 -17.30
C GLY A 101 -11.28 19.43 -16.91
N GLY A 102 -12.16 20.31 -16.42
CA GLY A 102 -11.80 21.65 -15.98
C GLY A 102 -12.57 22.78 -16.67
N PRO A 103 -12.13 24.03 -16.53
CA PRO A 103 -12.65 25.18 -17.25
C PRO A 103 -12.11 25.19 -18.69
N GLU A 104 -12.91 25.73 -19.62
CA GLU A 104 -12.50 26.04 -21.00
C GLU A 104 -11.51 27.22 -21.05
#